data_AF-A0A660RDC2-F1
#
_entry.id   AF-A0A660RDC2-F1
#
_cell.length_a   1.000
_cell.length_b   1.000
_cell.length_c   1.000
_cell.angle_alpha   90.00
_cell.angle_beta   90.00
_cell.angle_gamma   90.00
#
_symmetry.space_group_name_H-M   'P 1'
#
loop_
_entity.id
_entity.type
_entity.pdbx_description
1 polymer ?
#
loop_
_entity_poly.entity_id
_entity_poly.type
_entity_poly.pdbx_seq_one_letter_code
_entity_poly.pdbx_strand_id
1 'polypeptide(L)' 'MYGQSLQGEWKNFRRIRVGDYRVIYTLGGEIKVILVVRIRHRRDVYRNHPPNF' A
#
# COMPACT_ATOMS: atom_id res chain seq x y z
N MET A 1 -4.33 -14.83 0.60
CA MET A 1 -4.80 -13.42 0.68
C MET A 1 -3.67 -12.49 0.25
N TYR A 2 -3.91 -11.53 -0.65
CA TYR A 2 -2.88 -10.79 -1.39
C TYR A 2 -2.02 -9.79 -0.58
N GLY A 3 -2.26 -9.60 0.72
CA GLY A 3 -1.54 -8.65 1.57
C GLY A 3 -2.33 -8.29 2.83
N GLN A 4 -1.69 -7.62 3.79
CA GLN A 4 -2.34 -7.15 5.03
C GLN A 4 -3.02 -5.80 4.82
N SER A 5 -4.26 -5.65 5.27
CA SER A 5 -4.95 -4.34 5.30
C SER A 5 -4.28 -3.39 6.30
N LEU A 6 -4.22 -2.10 5.96
CA LEU A 6 -3.73 -1.04 6.83
C LEU A 6 -4.88 -0.40 7.62
N GLN A 7 -4.55 0.33 8.69
CA GLN A 7 -5.51 0.97 9.60
C GLN A 7 -5.31 2.49 9.61
N GLY A 8 -6.24 3.22 10.27
CA GLY A 8 -6.18 4.67 10.41
C GLY A 8 -6.34 5.40 9.07
N GLU A 9 -5.49 6.41 8.82
CA GLU A 9 -5.45 7.17 7.57
C GLU A 9 -5.27 6.30 6.32
N TRP A 10 -4.83 5.04 6.49
CA TRP A 10 -4.56 4.10 5.41
C TRP A 10 -5.60 2.99 5.24
N LYS A 11 -6.81 3.12 5.84
CA LYS A 11 -7.83 2.05 5.93
C LYS A 11 -8.29 1.39 4.61
N ASN A 12 -8.01 2.01 3.47
CA ASN A 12 -8.38 1.49 2.13
C ASN A 12 -7.19 0.88 1.38
N PHE A 13 -6.02 0.80 2.02
CA PHE A 13 -4.81 0.29 1.42
C PHE A 13 -4.39 -1.04 2.03
N ARG A 14 -3.65 -1.81 1.24
CA ARG A 14 -3.03 -3.07 1.62
C ARG A 14 -1.52 -2.95 1.50
N ARG A 15 -0.79 -3.75 2.28
CA ARG A 15 0.67 -3.88 2.19
C ARG A 15 1.11 -5.30 1.86
N ILE A 16 2.18 -5.41 1.08
CA ILE A 16 2.97 -6.62 0.89
C ILE A 16 4.46 -6.30 1.05
N ARG A 17 5.24 -7.28 1.54
CA ARG A 17 6.70 -7.17 1.69
C ARG A 17 7.39 -7.81 0.49
N VAL A 18 8.34 -7.10 -0.10
CA VAL A 18 9.23 -7.60 -1.17
C VAL A 18 10.66 -7.23 -0.78
N GLY A 19 11.44 -8.20 -0.28
CA GLY A 19 12.76 -7.94 0.28
C GLY A 19 12.70 -6.90 1.43
N ASP A 20 13.44 -5.79 1.28
CA ASP A 20 13.48 -4.68 2.23
C ASP A 20 12.45 -3.57 1.97
N TYR A 21 11.61 -3.77 0.95
CA TYR A 21 10.61 -2.82 0.51
C TYR A 21 9.21 -3.23 0.99
N ARG A 22 8.37 -2.21 1.22
CA ARG A 22 6.93 -2.39 1.34
C ARG A 22 6.25 -1.76 0.15
N VAL A 23 5.37 -2.52 -0.48
CA VAL A 23 4.47 -2.05 -1.53
C VAL A 23 3.13 -1.78 -0.88
N ILE A 24 2.63 -0.55 -1.02
CA ILE A 24 1.27 -0.20 -0.62
C ILE A 24 0.42 -0.14 -1.87
N TYR A 25 -0.76 -0.76 -1.84
CA TYR A 25 -1.66 -0.81 -2.98
C TYR A 25 -3.14 -0.85 -2.57
N THR A 26 -4.03 -0.56 -3.51
CA THR A 26 -5.48 -0.76 -3.37
C THR A 26 -5.99 -1.72 -4.45
N LEU A 27 -7.18 -2.29 -4.25
CA LEU A 27 -7.88 -3.10 -5.24
C LEU A 27 -9.04 -2.28 -5.80
N GLY A 28 -9.01 -1.96 -7.09
CA GLY A 28 -10.17 -1.41 -7.80
C GLY A 28 -11.21 -2.49 -8.14
N GLY A 29 -12.48 -2.11 -8.24
CA GLY A 29 -13.57 -3.00 -8.70
C GLY A 29 -13.43 -3.43 -10.16
N GLU A 30 -14.28 -4.39 -10.59
CA GLU A 30 -14.40 -5.10 -11.90
C GLU A 30 -13.11 -5.58 -12.59
N ILE A 31 -12.06 -4.78 -12.64
CA ILE A 31 -10.74 -5.09 -13.16
C ILE A 31 -9.79 -5.23 -11.96
N LYS A 32 -9.07 -6.34 -11.85
CA LYS A 32 -8.05 -6.58 -10.81
C LYS A 32 -6.81 -5.71 -11.05
N VAL A 33 -6.92 -4.41 -10.87
CA VAL A 33 -5.81 -3.45 -10.97
C VAL A 33 -5.16 -3.29 -9.59
N ILE A 34 -3.84 -3.50 -9.53
CA ILE A 34 -3.02 -3.20 -8.36
C ILE A 34 -2.39 -1.82 -8.60
N LEU A 35 -2.94 -0.78 -7.99
CA LEU A 35 -2.31 0.53 -8.00
C LEU A 35 -1.20 0.56 -6.95
N VAL A 36 0.06 0.50 -7.37
CA VAL A 36 1.20 0.67 -6.47
C VAL A 36 1.35 2.15 -6.12
N VAL A 37 0.92 2.54 -4.92
CA VAL A 37 0.95 3.96 -4.53
C VAL A 37 2.32 4.42 -4.07
N ARG A 38 3.14 3.51 -3.50
CA ARG A 38 4.52 3.78 -3.07
C ARG A 38 5.35 2.50 -2.99
N ILE A 39 6.63 2.64 -3.34
CA ILE A 39 7.70 1.65 -3.08
C ILE A 39 8.82 2.38 -2.33
N ARG A 40 9.03 2.07 -1.05
CA ARG A 40 10.15 2.62 -0.27
C ARG A 40 10.70 1.59 0.71
N HIS A 41 11.91 1.85 1.21
CA HIS A 41 12.52 1.10 2.29
C HIS A 41 11.62 1.12 3.54
N ARG A 42 11.56 0.00 4.28
CA ARG A 42 10.64 -0.23 5.40
C ARG A 42 10.60 0.85 6.49
N ARG A 43 11.69 1.61 6.66
CA ARG A 43 11.83 2.67 7.68
C ARG A 43 11.18 4.00 7.26
N ASP A 44 10.96 4.19 5.95
CA ASP A 44 10.56 5.46 5.36
C ASP A 44 9.18 5.42 4.70
N VAL A 45 8.63 4.23 4.44
CA VAL A 45 7.39 4.06 3.66
C VAL A 45 6.13 4.66 4.33
N TYR A 46 6.16 4.85 5.65
CA TYR A 46 5.06 5.45 6.42
C TYR A 46 5.32 6.92 6.77
N ARG A 47 6.47 7.48 6.39
CA ARG A 47 6.76 8.89 6.59
C ARG A 47 5.98 9.66 5.53
N ASN A 48 5.17 10.64 5.96
CA ASN A 48 4.24 11.48 5.19
C ASN A 48 2.83 10.90 5.01
N HIS A 49 1.84 11.78 4.83
CA HIS A 49 0.43 11.43 4.63
C HIS A 49 0.20 10.61 3.36
N PRO A 50 -0.84 9.75 3.33
CA PRO A 50 -1.27 9.04 2.12
C PRO A 50 -1.40 9.99 0.92
N PRO A 51 -1.19 9.51 -0.32
CA PRO A 51 -1.52 10.32 -1.48
C PRO A 51 -3.03 10.59 -1.53
N ASN A 52 -3.41 11.83 -1.81
CA ASN A 52 -4.79 12.24 -2.05
C ASN A 52 -5.13 11.90 -3.51
N PHE A 53 -5.80 10.77 -3.75
CA PHE A 53 -6.38 10.41 -5.05
C PHE A 53 -7.89 10.58 -5.00
#